data_AF-A0A8X7TEM1-F1
#
_entry.id   AF-A0A8X7TEM1-F1
#
_cell.length_a   1.000
_cell.length_b   1.000
_cell.length_c   1.000
_cell.angle_alpha   90.00
_cell.angle_beta   90.00
_cell.angle_gamma   90.00
#
_symmetry.space_group_name_H-M   'P 1'
#
loop_
_entity.id
_entity.type
_entity.pdbx_description
1 polymer ?
#
loop_
_entity_poly.entity_id
_entity_poly.type
_entity_poly.pdbx_seq_one_letter_code
_entity_poly.pdbx_strand_id
1 'polypeptide(L)'
;MSVQPFNGKPMKTARSHGKKFRVTVEKETYLQLDVKGCKDVYASFDKYVEVERLEGYDKYQAEGHDLQINDRYEFPLQLDLDRENGKYLSPDADKSVRNLYTLHSVLVHSGGVHGGHYYAFIRPTLSDQWDLHGQKYV
;
A
#
# COMPACT_ATOMS: atom_id res chain seq x y z
N MET A 1 22.92 -9.13 1.83
CA MET A 1 21.76 -8.76 2.67
C MET A 1 20.54 -9.35 1.99
N SER A 2 19.70 -10.10 2.69
CA SER A 2 18.51 -10.74 2.12
C SER A 2 17.32 -9.78 2.10
N VAL A 3 16.54 -9.79 1.01
CA VAL A 3 15.21 -9.18 0.99
C VAL A 3 14.34 -9.99 1.96
N GLN A 4 13.80 -9.33 2.98
CA GLN A 4 12.86 -9.97 3.89
C GLN A 4 11.43 -9.84 3.31
N PRO A 5 10.65 -10.93 3.29
CA PRO A 5 9.27 -10.84 2.86
C PRO A 5 8.47 -9.97 3.83
N PHE A 6 7.57 -9.16 3.29
CA PHE A 6 6.58 -8.47 4.12
C PHE A 6 5.68 -9.51 4.79
N ASN A 7 5.66 -9.51 6.12
CA ASN A 7 4.80 -10.38 6.94
C ASN A 7 3.92 -9.52 7.86
N GLY A 8 3.25 -8.52 7.27
CA GLY A 8 2.32 -7.67 8.00
C GLY A 8 1.09 -8.43 8.48
N LYS A 9 0.56 -8.00 9.63
CA LYS A 9 -0.73 -8.47 10.18
C LYS A 9 -1.63 -7.25 10.38
N PRO A 10 -2.32 -6.78 9.33
CA PRO A 10 -3.24 -5.66 9.46
C PRO A 10 -4.35 -5.99 10.45
N MET A 11 -4.70 -5.00 11.26
CA MET A 11 -5.73 -5.13 12.28
C MET A 11 -6.86 -4.15 11.97
N LYS A 12 -8.06 -4.67 11.73
CA LYS A 12 -9.26 -3.86 11.52
C LYS A 12 -10.04 -3.81 12.84
N THR A 13 -10.38 -2.61 13.27
CA THR A 13 -11.18 -2.39 14.47
C THR A 13 -12.49 -1.75 14.08
N ALA A 14 -13.61 -2.37 14.46
CA ALA A 14 -14.95 -1.81 14.27
C ALA A 14 -15.59 -1.52 15.63
N ARG A 15 -16.46 -0.52 15.69
CA ARG A 15 -17.28 -0.26 16.89
C ARG A 15 -18.74 -0.16 16.48
N SER A 16 -19.60 -0.97 17.09
CA SER A 16 -21.05 -0.94 16.86
C SER A 16 -21.77 -0.84 18.21
N HIS A 17 -22.67 0.12 18.36
CA HIS A 17 -23.45 0.36 19.59
C HIS A 17 -22.59 0.41 20.86
N GLY A 18 -21.43 1.08 20.81
CA GLY A 18 -20.48 1.18 21.91
C GLY A 18 -19.59 -0.05 22.14
N LYS A 19 -19.93 -1.21 21.58
CA LYS A 19 -19.12 -2.43 21.65
C LYS A 19 -17.99 -2.39 20.61
N LYS A 20 -16.77 -2.63 21.05
CA LYS A 20 -15.58 -2.71 20.18
C LYS A 20 -15.40 -4.15 19.71
N PHE A 21 -15.36 -4.34 18.40
CA PHE A 21 -15.01 -5.58 17.73
C PHE A 21 -13.63 -5.42 17.10
N ARG A 22 -12.80 -6.45 17.22
CA ARG A 22 -11.45 -6.44 16.65
C ARG A 22 -11.32 -7.65 15.75
N VAL A 23 -11.01 -7.41 14.49
CA VAL A 23 -10.74 -8.44 13.49
C VAL A 23 -9.26 -8.31 13.14
N THR A 24 -8.48 -9.34 13.46
CA THR A 24 -7.10 -9.44 13.03
C THR A 24 -7.08 -10.26 11.75
N VAL A 25 -6.50 -9.71 10.68
CA VAL A 25 -6.24 -10.49 9.48
C VAL A 25 -4.97 -11.29 9.75
N GLU A 26 -5.05 -12.62 9.65
CA GLU A 26 -3.98 -13.51 10.11
C GLU A 26 -2.66 -13.27 9.38
N LYS A 27 -2.72 -12.89 8.10
CA LYS A 27 -1.56 -12.53 7.28
C LYS A 27 -1.98 -11.81 6.00
N GLU A 28 -1.34 -10.68 5.69
CA GLU A 28 -1.35 -10.10 4.34
C GLU A 28 0.07 -10.02 3.81
N THR A 29 0.25 -10.35 2.52
CA THR A 29 1.55 -10.25 1.84
C THR A 29 1.71 -8.93 1.09
N TYR A 30 0.62 -8.20 0.88
CA TYR A 30 0.58 -6.90 0.22
C TYR A 30 -0.53 -6.02 0.83
N LEU A 31 -0.39 -4.70 0.69
CA LEU A 31 -1.43 -3.73 1.02
C LEU A 31 -1.98 -3.13 -0.27
N GLN A 32 -3.30 -2.94 -0.34
CA GLN A 32 -3.95 -2.16 -1.38
C GLN A 32 -4.19 -0.75 -0.85
N LEU A 33 -3.65 0.24 -1.56
CA LEU A 33 -3.72 1.64 -1.17
C LEU A 33 -4.51 2.42 -2.22
N ASP A 34 -5.34 3.35 -1.75
CA ASP A 34 -6.07 4.26 -2.62
C ASP A 34 -5.13 5.30 -3.22
N VAL A 35 -5.12 5.39 -4.55
CA VAL A 35 -4.34 6.40 -5.29
C VAL A 35 -5.20 7.61 -5.64
N LYS A 36 -6.50 7.42 -5.88
CA LYS A 36 -7.39 8.51 -6.31
C LYS A 36 -7.46 9.59 -5.23
N GLY A 37 -7.09 10.82 -5.60
CA GLY A 37 -7.07 11.96 -4.68
C GLY A 37 -5.91 11.95 -3.67
N CYS A 38 -5.00 10.97 -3.73
CA CYS A 38 -3.79 10.92 -2.92
C CYS A 38 -2.61 11.39 -3.76
N LYS A 39 -1.88 12.40 -3.29
CA LYS A 39 -0.71 12.95 -3.99
C LYS A 39 0.52 12.04 -3.92
N ASP A 40 0.61 11.27 -2.84
CA ASP A 40 1.75 10.43 -2.51
C ASP A 40 1.34 9.24 -1.62
N VAL A 41 2.26 8.32 -1.40
CA VAL A 41 2.04 7.12 -0.58
C VAL A 41 1.66 7.42 0.87
N TYR A 42 2.12 8.53 1.44
CA TYR A 42 1.78 8.87 2.82
C TYR A 42 0.34 9.37 2.92
N ALA A 43 -0.15 10.13 1.93
CA ALA A 43 -1.56 10.50 1.84
C ALA A 43 -2.47 9.26 1.73
N SER A 44 -2.03 8.24 0.98
CA SER A 44 -2.74 6.96 0.91
C SER A 44 -2.72 6.19 2.24
N PHE A 45 -1.61 6.20 2.97
CA PHE A 45 -1.54 5.61 4.32
C PHE A 45 -2.40 6.36 5.33
N ASP A 46 -2.45 7.70 5.24
CA ASP A 46 -3.34 8.52 6.07
C ASP A 46 -4.79 8.09 5.85
N LYS A 47 -5.23 8.01 4.59
CA LYS A 47 -6.56 7.52 4.25
C LYS A 47 -6.80 6.08 4.68
N TYR A 48 -5.79 5.21 4.57
CA TYR A 48 -5.90 3.79 4.95
C TYR A 48 -6.18 3.60 6.45
N VAL A 49 -5.69 4.50 7.31
CA VAL A 49 -5.92 4.43 8.77
C VAL A 49 -7.08 5.31 9.26
N GLU A 50 -7.75 6.03 8.35
CA GLU A 50 -8.92 6.82 8.71
C GLU A 50 -10.08 5.95 9.19
N VAL A 51 -10.81 6.48 10.17
CA VAL A 51 -12.00 5.78 10.72
C VAL A 51 -13.18 6.09 9.81
N GLU A 52 -13.61 5.09 9.04
CA GLU A 52 -14.84 5.18 8.25
C GLU A 52 -16.08 4.95 9.13
N ARG A 53 -17.10 5.80 8.93
CA ARG A 53 -18.43 5.58 9.51
C ARG A 53 -19.27 4.77 8.54
N LEU A 54 -19.65 3.57 8.97
CA LEU A 54 -20.58 2.73 8.23
C LEU A 54 -22.00 3.09 8.69
N GLU A 55 -22.70 3.88 7.89
CA GLU A 55 -24.08 4.30 8.16
C GLU A 55 -24.99 3.88 6.98
N GLY A 56 -25.94 2.98 7.24
CA GLY A 56 -26.91 2.50 6.23
C GLY A 56 -26.56 1.16 5.58
N TYR A 57 -27.29 0.80 4.51
CA TYR A 57 -26.92 -0.29 3.62
C TYR A 57 -25.82 0.22 2.68
N ASP A 58 -24.58 0.24 3.16
CA ASP A 58 -23.41 0.36 2.29
C ASP A 58 -23.33 -0.92 1.44
N LYS A 59 -24.22 -1.01 0.44
CA LYS A 59 -24.09 -1.95 -0.65
C LYS A 59 -22.76 -1.61 -1.29
N TYR A 60 -21.88 -2.61 -1.38
CA TYR A 60 -20.71 -2.61 -2.23
C TYR A 60 -21.13 -2.27 -3.67
N GLN A 61 -21.32 -0.99 -3.98
CA GLN A 61 -21.48 -0.50 -5.33
C GLN A 61 -20.08 -0.43 -5.91
N ALA A 62 -19.59 -1.58 -6.36
CA ALA A 62 -18.55 -1.65 -7.39
C ALA A 62 -19.17 -1.30 -8.76
N GLU A 63 -19.96 -0.22 -8.84
CA GLU A 63 -20.55 0.24 -10.08
C GLU A 63 -19.84 1.52 -10.50
N GLY A 64 -18.85 1.34 -11.37
CA GLY A 64 -18.10 2.43 -11.95
C GLY A 64 -16.86 1.89 -12.61
N HIS A 65 -17.01 1.51 -13.88
CA HIS A 65 -16.00 1.19 -14.88
C HIS A 65 -14.54 1.19 -14.40
N ASP A 66 -13.86 0.07 -14.62
CA ASP A 66 -12.41 -0.03 -14.83
C ASP A 66 -11.82 1.27 -15.40
N LEU A 67 -11.31 2.14 -14.53
CA LEU A 67 -10.77 3.46 -14.85
C LEU A 67 -9.32 3.50 -14.42
N GLN A 68 -8.42 3.76 -15.37
CA GLN A 68 -7.02 3.99 -15.07
C GLN A 68 -6.82 5.40 -14.52
N ILE A 69 -6.26 5.49 -13.32
CA ILE A 69 -5.84 6.76 -12.74
C ILE A 69 -4.44 7.07 -13.25
N ASN A 70 -4.32 8.13 -14.04
CA ASN A 70 -3.04 8.60 -14.59
C ASN A 70 -2.55 9.89 -13.91
N ASP A 71 -3.10 10.21 -12.73
CA ASP A 71 -2.67 11.35 -11.94
C ASP A 71 -1.24 11.12 -11.42
N ARG A 72 -0.48 12.21 -11.28
CA ARG A 72 0.86 12.16 -10.67
C ARG A 72 0.73 11.63 -9.24
N TYR A 73 1.49 10.59 -8.95
CA TYR A 73 1.57 9.97 -7.64
C TYR A 73 3.03 9.74 -7.26
N GLU A 74 3.40 10.18 -6.07
CA GLU A 74 4.78 10.11 -5.59
C GLU A 74 4.99 8.99 -4.57
N PHE A 75 6.11 8.30 -4.69
CA PHE A 75 6.56 7.32 -3.72
C PHE A 75 8.06 7.54 -3.46
N PRO A 76 8.50 7.58 -2.19
CA PRO A 76 9.88 7.87 -1.85
C PRO A 76 10.76 6.63 -2.04
N LEU A 77 12.07 6.86 -2.20
CA LEU A 77 13.07 5.78 -2.13
C LEU A 77 13.11 5.12 -0.75
N GLN A 78 12.86 5.90 0.31
CA GLN A 78 12.73 5.42 1.68
C GLN A 78 11.34 5.72 2.22
N LEU A 79 10.62 4.66 2.60
CA LEU A 79 9.32 4.73 3.25
C LEU A 79 9.51 4.52 4.74
N ASP A 80 9.27 5.58 5.51
CA ASP A 80 9.35 5.55 6.97
C ASP A 80 7.97 5.35 7.59
N LEU A 81 7.72 4.17 8.15
CA LEU A 81 6.46 3.88 8.85
C LEU A 81 6.50 4.20 10.35
N ASP A 82 7.68 4.50 10.91
CA ASP A 82 7.82 4.96 12.31
C ASP A 82 7.55 6.47 12.45
N ARG A 83 7.39 7.19 11.33
CA ARG A 83 7.08 8.62 11.32
C ARG A 83 5.85 8.94 12.15
N GLU A 84 5.79 10.18 12.63
CA GLU A 84 4.66 10.67 13.43
C GLU A 84 4.37 9.77 14.65
N ASN A 85 5.44 9.26 15.29
CA ASN A 85 5.39 8.37 16.46
C ASN A 85 4.71 7.01 16.18
N GLY A 86 4.95 6.45 14.99
CA GLY A 86 4.38 5.18 14.56
C GLY A 86 2.89 5.27 14.29
N LYS A 87 2.43 6.38 13.68
CA LYS A 87 1.00 6.66 13.39
C LYS A 87 0.28 5.50 12.67
N TYR A 88 0.99 4.77 11.82
CA TYR A 88 0.44 3.67 11.03
C TYR A 88 0.62 2.29 11.68
N LEU A 89 1.33 2.24 12.81
CA LEU A 89 1.58 1.00 13.53
C LEU A 89 0.46 0.73 14.52
N SER A 90 0.25 -0.56 14.83
CA SER A 90 -0.69 -0.91 15.88
C SER A 90 -0.21 -0.35 17.24
N PRO A 91 -1.13 0.00 18.17
CA PRO A 91 -0.73 0.52 19.48
C PRO A 91 0.17 -0.44 20.29
N ASP A 92 0.08 -1.74 19.98
CA ASP A 92 0.84 -2.84 20.56
C ASP A 92 2.05 -3.28 19.72
N ALA A 93 2.39 -2.55 18.65
CA ALA A 93 3.56 -2.84 17.84
C ALA A 93 4.86 -2.69 18.65
N ASP A 94 5.83 -3.56 18.36
CA ASP A 94 7.17 -3.49 18.95
C ASP A 94 7.94 -2.28 18.39
N LYS A 95 8.05 -1.23 19.20
CA LYS A 95 8.73 0.03 18.84
C LYS A 95 10.26 -0.06 18.89
N SER A 96 10.82 -1.20 19.31
CA SER A 96 12.27 -1.41 19.23
C SER A 96 12.74 -1.77 17.81
N VAL A 97 11.80 -2.19 16.95
CA VAL A 97 12.06 -2.55 15.55
C VAL A 97 11.89 -1.30 14.67
N ARG A 98 12.92 -1.00 13.87
CA ARG A 98 12.89 0.09 12.88
C ARG A 98 12.08 -0.34 11.65
N ASN A 99 10.98 0.35 11.37
CA ASN A 99 10.12 0.16 10.21
C ASN A 99 10.49 1.12 9.06
N LEU A 100 11.76 1.08 8.65
CA LEU A 100 12.27 1.83 7.49
C LEU A 100 12.42 0.90 6.30
N TYR A 101 11.64 1.15 5.25
CA TYR A 101 11.65 0.35 4.04
C TYR A 101 12.36 1.10 2.93
N THR A 102 13.20 0.40 2.17
CA THR A 102 13.81 0.98 0.96
C THR A 102 13.14 0.39 -0.26
N LEU A 103 12.73 1.24 -1.19
CA LEU A 103 12.10 0.85 -2.45
C LEU A 103 13.02 -0.12 -3.22
N HIS A 104 12.50 -1.30 -3.51
CA HIS A 104 13.26 -2.37 -4.16
C HIS A 104 12.88 -2.53 -5.64
N SER A 105 11.60 -2.40 -5.97
CA SER A 105 11.12 -2.56 -7.34
C SER A 105 9.89 -1.71 -7.62
N VAL A 106 9.78 -1.22 -8.86
CA VAL A 106 8.62 -0.49 -9.38
C VAL A 106 8.11 -1.22 -10.61
N LEU A 107 6.88 -1.74 -10.55
CA LEU A 107 6.18 -2.30 -11.70
C LEU A 107 5.35 -1.19 -12.35
N VAL A 108 5.57 -0.97 -13.64
CA VAL A 108 4.92 0.06 -14.45
C VAL A 108 4.06 -0.61 -15.50
N HIS A 109 2.80 -0.19 -15.57
CA HIS A 109 1.89 -0.54 -16.65
C HIS A 109 1.71 0.66 -17.58
N SER A 110 1.99 0.48 -18.87
CA SER A 110 1.79 1.49 -19.90
C SER A 110 0.77 0.98 -20.92
N GLY A 111 -0.41 1.60 -20.95
CA GLY A 111 -1.52 1.17 -21.79
C GLY A 111 -2.84 1.66 -21.20
N GLY A 112 -3.94 1.08 -21.68
CA GLY A 112 -5.29 1.29 -21.16
C GLY A 112 -5.77 0.11 -20.31
N VAL A 113 -6.98 0.19 -19.77
CA VAL A 113 -7.46 -0.80 -18.80
C VAL A 113 -7.63 -2.21 -19.37
N HIS A 114 -7.78 -2.34 -20.69
CA HIS A 114 -7.92 -3.62 -21.38
C HIS A 114 -6.63 -4.10 -22.08
N GLY A 115 -5.51 -3.40 -21.93
CA GLY A 115 -4.26 -3.83 -22.54
C GLY A 115 -3.13 -2.80 -22.46
N GLY A 116 -1.91 -3.32 -22.32
CA GLY A 116 -0.70 -2.51 -22.20
C GLY A 116 0.56 -3.35 -21.98
N HIS A 117 1.67 -2.63 -21.86
CA HIS A 117 3.00 -3.17 -21.63
C HIS A 117 3.39 -3.05 -20.17
N TYR A 118 4.05 -4.08 -19.64
CA TYR A 118 4.59 -4.06 -18.29
C TYR A 118 6.13 -3.94 -18.32
N TYR A 119 6.63 -3.02 -17.50
CA TYR A 119 8.05 -2.81 -17.25
C TYR A 119 8.31 -2.87 -15.75
N ALA A 120 9.43 -3.45 -15.35
CA ALA A 120 9.86 -3.48 -13.96
C ALA A 120 11.23 -2.79 -13.84
N PHE A 121 11.31 -1.79 -12.98
CA PHE A 121 12.58 -1.27 -12.48
C PHE A 121 12.90 -2.04 -11.21
N ILE A 122 14.04 -2.74 -11.16
CA ILE A 122 14.43 -3.56 -10.02
C ILE A 122 15.81 -3.10 -9.56
N ARG A 123 15.97 -3.00 -8.24
CA ARG A 123 17.26 -2.74 -7.62
C ARG A 123 17.81 -4.04 -7.05
N PRO A 124 18.65 -4.79 -7.81
CA PRO A 124 19.07 -6.14 -7.43
C PRO A 124 19.97 -6.17 -6.19
N THR A 125 20.55 -5.01 -5.84
CA THR A 125 21.40 -4.83 -4.66
C THR A 125 20.95 -3.59 -3.88
N LEU A 126 21.60 -3.32 -2.75
CA LEU A 126 21.40 -2.05 -2.02
C LEU A 126 22.15 -0.86 -2.64
N SER A 127 22.84 -1.06 -3.78
CA SER A 127 23.45 0.04 -4.52
C SER A 127 22.38 0.86 -5.24
N ASP A 128 22.68 2.11 -5.58
CA ASP A 128 21.76 3.02 -6.27
C ASP A 128 21.56 2.69 -7.77
N GLN A 129 22.03 1.53 -8.23
CA GLN A 129 21.89 1.09 -9.61
C GLN A 129 20.56 0.34 -9.83
N TRP A 130 19.81 0.79 -10.83
CA TRP A 130 18.53 0.23 -11.23
C TRP A 130 18.65 -0.52 -12.56
N ASP A 131 18.10 -1.73 -12.61
CA ASP A 131 17.96 -2.51 -13.83
C ASP A 131 16.52 -2.43 -14.35
N LEU A 132 16.36 -2.16 -15.65
CA LEU A 132 15.08 -2.13 -16.34
C LEU A 132 14.82 -3.48 -17.02
N HIS A 133 13.78 -4.17 -16.60
CA HIS A 133 13.28 -5.40 -17.23
C HIS A 133 11.94 -5.12 -17.92
N GLY A 134 11.87 -5.30 -19.24
CA GLY A 134 10.62 -5.23 -19.99
C GLY A 134 10.31 -6.57 -20.63
N GLN A 135 9.09 -7.07 -20.46
CA GLN A 135 8.59 -8.19 -21.27
C GLN A 135 8.10 -7.61 -22.61
N LYS A 136 8.81 -7.92 -23.71
CA LYS A 136 8.19 -7.93 -25.05
C LYS A 136 7.24 -9.13 -25.03
N TYR A 137 5.94 -8.89 -25.19
CA TYR A 137 4.85 -9.86 -25.06
C TYR A 137 5.19 -11.31 -25.44
N VAL A 138 4.65 -12.26 -24.67
CA VAL A 138 4.34 -13.62 -25.15
C VAL A 138 3.36 -13.53 -26.30
#